data_AF-A0A178B0C8-F1
#
_entry.id   AF-A0A178B0C8-F1
#
_cell.length_a   1.000
_cell.length_b   1.000
_cell.length_c   1.000
_cell.angle_alpha   90.00
_cell.angle_beta   90.00
_cell.angle_gamma   90.00
#
_symmetry.space_group_name_H-M   'P 1'
#
loop_
_entity.id
_entity.type
_entity.pdbx_description
1 polymer ?
#
loop_
_entity_poly.entity_id
_entity_poly.type
_entity_poly.pdbx_seq_one_letter_code
_entity_poly.pdbx_strand_id
1 'polypeptide(L)'
;MGILTQFTSPQDVRWQAHRNHHIIFLVKSILLIPFIIVVIVEYSLFKDWWENGPDHTRYDWEWAPYHFWLRIGMALIPDVLLTLASLVLILNPMHHATYSFHPVFALVSSFVVMALYVQVCWLNPLIAGSNEVGFYNQDVWEKIVYAETAFQGIICILYIVMVVYSCVTVHNWRMAKKNKAVHMGRLDGDEAGGNAT
;
A
#
# COMPACT_ATOMS: atom_id res chain seq x y z
N MET A 1 -10.97 15.99 -25.44
CA MET A 1 -11.65 15.19 -24.40
C MET A 1 -11.14 15.68 -23.05
N GLY A 2 -12.03 16.17 -22.19
CA GLY A 2 -11.66 16.91 -20.98
C GLY A 2 -11.10 16.00 -19.89
N ILE A 3 -10.18 16.54 -19.09
CA ILE A 3 -9.52 15.94 -17.92
C ILE A 3 -10.50 15.48 -16.82
N LEU A 4 -11.79 15.79 -16.95
CA LEU A 4 -12.84 15.51 -15.96
C LEU A 4 -13.93 14.60 -16.55
N THR A 5 -13.56 13.41 -17.03
CA THR A 5 -14.56 12.37 -17.32
C THR A 5 -15.06 11.73 -16.03
N GLN A 6 -16.38 11.57 -15.91
CA GLN A 6 -17.04 11.01 -14.74
C GLN A 6 -16.58 9.55 -14.52
N PHE A 7 -16.08 9.24 -13.32
CA PHE A 7 -15.66 7.88 -12.97
C PHE A 7 -16.87 6.94 -13.00
N THR A 8 -17.02 6.16 -14.06
CA THR A 8 -18.04 5.10 -14.15
C THR A 8 -17.48 3.87 -13.45
N SER A 9 -18.00 3.55 -12.26
CA SER A 9 -17.62 2.30 -11.60
C SER A 9 -17.93 1.12 -12.53
N PRO A 10 -17.09 0.07 -12.57
CA PRO A 10 -17.42 -1.14 -13.31
C PRO A 10 -18.82 -1.63 -12.91
N GLN A 11 -19.77 -1.62 -13.87
CA GLN A 11 -21.17 -2.00 -13.63
C GLN A 11 -21.35 -3.52 -13.44
N ASP A 12 -20.29 -4.29 -13.68
CA ASP A 12 -20.29 -5.72 -13.47
C ASP A 12 -20.28 -6.02 -11.95
N VAL A 13 -21.38 -6.63 -11.47
CA VAL A 13 -21.61 -7.01 -10.07
C VAL A 13 -20.42 -7.78 -9.47
N ARG A 14 -19.65 -8.48 -10.31
CA ARG A 14 -18.42 -9.21 -9.93
C ARG A 14 -17.33 -8.31 -9.33
N TRP A 15 -17.41 -6.99 -9.55
CA TRP A 15 -16.42 -5.99 -9.15
C TRP A 15 -16.91 -5.04 -8.06
N GLN A 16 -18.10 -5.25 -7.49
CA GLN A 16 -18.63 -4.35 -6.46
C GLN A 16 -17.82 -4.36 -5.16
N ALA A 17 -17.25 -5.50 -4.76
CA ALA A 17 -16.33 -5.57 -3.61
C ALA A 17 -15.02 -4.79 -3.85
N HIS A 18 -14.66 -4.55 -5.11
CA HIS A 18 -13.50 -3.76 -5.51
C HIS A 18 -13.67 -2.26 -5.20
N ARG A 19 -14.93 -1.78 -5.10
CA ARG A 19 -15.22 -0.39 -4.71
C ARG A 19 -14.72 -0.09 -3.29
N ASN A 20 -14.94 -1.01 -2.36
CA ASN A 20 -14.49 -0.85 -0.97
C ASN A 20 -12.95 -0.87 -0.89
N HIS A 21 -12.30 -1.73 -1.68
CA HIS A 21 -10.84 -1.72 -1.81
C HIS A 21 -10.31 -0.37 -2.27
N HIS A 22 -10.90 0.23 -3.30
CA HIS A 22 -10.51 1.56 -3.79
C HIS A 22 -10.74 2.68 -2.77
N ILE A 23 -11.86 2.64 -2.03
CA ILE A 23 -12.13 3.63 -0.98
C ILE A 23 -11.05 3.53 0.11
N ILE A 24 -10.69 2.32 0.54
CA ILE A 24 -9.64 2.11 1.54
C ILE A 24 -8.28 2.54 1.00
N PHE A 25 -7.97 2.22 -0.27
CA PHE A 25 -6.76 2.68 -0.93
C PHE A 25 -6.65 4.21 -0.95
N LEU A 26 -7.76 4.91 -1.20
CA LEU A 26 -7.81 6.38 -1.13
C LEU A 26 -7.59 6.89 0.29
N VAL A 27 -8.28 6.33 1.29
CA VAL A 27 -8.09 6.68 2.71
C VAL A 27 -6.65 6.48 3.14
N LYS A 28 -6.05 5.34 2.77
CA LYS A 28 -4.65 5.02 3.00
C LYS A 28 -3.72 6.03 2.33
N SER A 29 -4.03 6.45 1.10
CA SER A 29 -3.24 7.46 0.38
C SER A 29 -3.31 8.84 1.04
N ILE A 30 -4.47 9.22 1.59
CA ILE A 30 -4.61 10.46 2.38
C ILE A 30 -3.76 10.39 3.65
N LEU A 31 -3.75 9.25 4.34
CA LEU A 31 -2.93 9.02 5.54
C LEU A 31 -1.43 8.91 5.24
N LEU A 32 -1.06 8.51 4.02
CA LEU A 32 0.33 8.44 3.58
C LEU A 32 0.98 9.84 3.54
N ILE A 33 0.21 10.89 3.23
CA ILE A 33 0.72 12.27 3.13
C ILE A 33 1.30 12.76 4.47
N PRO A 34 0.54 12.81 5.59
CA PRO A 34 1.11 13.24 6.87
C PRO A 34 2.22 12.30 7.34
N PHE A 35 2.15 11.00 7.03
CA PHE A 35 3.24 10.08 7.35
C PHE A 35 4.55 10.46 6.62
N ILE A 36 4.50 10.74 5.32
CA ILE A 36 5.67 11.24 4.56
C ILE A 36 6.22 12.54 5.16
N ILE A 37 5.34 13.46 5.58
CA ILE A 37 5.77 14.71 6.23
C ILE A 37 6.54 14.42 7.51
N VAL A 38 6.05 13.52 8.37
CA VAL A 38 6.76 13.13 9.61
C VAL A 38 8.15 12.56 9.30
N VAL A 39 8.25 11.70 8.29
CA VAL A 39 9.54 11.10 7.85
C VAL A 39 10.52 12.18 7.37
N ILE A 40 10.06 13.17 6.60
CA ILE A 40 10.91 14.29 6.14
C ILE A 40 11.36 15.16 7.32
N VAL A 41 10.46 15.43 8.27
CA VAL A 41 10.76 16.19 9.48
C VAL A 41 11.80 15.47 10.32
N GLU A 42 11.65 14.17 10.56
CA GLU A 42 12.65 13.40 11.30
C GLU A 42 14.00 13.44 10.62
N TYR A 43 14.06 13.18 9.31
CA TYR A 43 15.32 13.20 8.57
C TYR A 43 16.03 14.56 8.71
N SER A 44 15.27 15.65 8.60
CA SER A 44 15.79 17.01 8.69
C SER A 44 16.28 17.35 10.10
N LEU A 45 15.49 17.00 11.13
CA LEU A 45 15.85 17.23 12.54
C LEU A 45 17.03 16.37 12.97
N PHE A 46 17.04 15.09 12.59
CA PHE A 46 18.14 14.19 12.94
C PHE A 46 19.45 14.66 12.31
N LYS A 47 19.40 15.10 11.05
CA LYS A 47 20.57 15.70 10.39
C LYS A 47 21.06 16.94 11.13
N ASP A 48 20.16 17.85 11.51
CA ASP A 48 20.51 19.05 12.27
C ASP A 48 21.10 18.72 13.64
N TRP A 49 20.48 17.81 14.39
CA TRP A 49 20.97 17.39 15.71
C TRP A 49 22.32 16.69 15.64
N TRP A 50 22.62 16.01 14.53
CA TRP A 50 23.91 15.35 14.31
C TRP A 50 25.01 16.33 13.88
N GLU A 51 24.73 17.19 12.89
CA GLU A 51 25.72 18.11 12.30
C GLU A 51 25.96 19.37 13.15
N ASN A 52 24.94 19.86 13.87
CA ASN A 52 25.00 21.09 14.64
C ASN A 52 24.89 20.85 16.16
N GLY A 53 24.86 19.59 16.59
CA GLY A 53 24.76 19.21 17.98
C GLY A 53 26.01 19.53 18.82
N PRO A 54 25.92 19.45 20.15
CA PRO A 54 27.07 19.68 21.05
C PRO A 54 28.28 18.77 20.74
N ASP A 55 28.00 17.57 20.21
CA ASP A 55 28.99 16.54 19.89
C ASP A 55 29.42 16.54 18.40
N HIS A 56 29.05 17.55 17.60
CA HIS A 56 29.33 17.62 16.15
C HIS A 56 30.82 17.50 15.78
N THR A 57 31.72 17.82 16.71
CA THR A 57 33.19 17.70 16.49
C THR A 57 33.70 16.27 16.62
N ARG A 58 32.87 15.33 17.07
CA ARG A 58 33.29 13.99 17.47
C ARG A 58 33.01 12.92 16.41
N TYR A 59 32.02 13.14 15.54
CA TYR A 59 31.61 12.17 14.51
C TYR A 59 31.12 12.88 13.25
N ASP A 60 31.76 12.63 12.11
CA ASP A 60 31.24 13.07 10.81
C ASP A 60 29.91 12.39 10.49
N TRP A 61 29.10 13.01 9.62
CA TRP A 61 27.82 12.46 9.14
C TRP A 61 27.95 11.04 8.56
N GLU A 62 29.13 10.67 8.06
CA GLU A 62 29.44 9.32 7.56
C GLU A 62 29.35 8.23 8.63
N TRP A 63 29.49 8.58 9.91
CA TRP A 63 29.45 7.66 11.06
C TRP A 63 28.10 7.63 11.78
N ALA A 64 27.10 8.35 11.28
CA ALA A 64 25.76 8.29 11.85
C ALA A 64 25.21 6.85 11.81
N PRO A 65 24.46 6.39 12.83
CA PRO A 65 23.87 5.05 12.82
C PRO A 65 22.75 4.98 11.76
N TYR A 66 23.13 4.68 10.51
CA TYR A 66 22.23 4.63 9.35
C TYR A 66 21.36 3.38 9.36
N HIS A 67 20.29 3.43 10.15
CA HIS A 67 19.16 2.52 9.98
C HIS A 67 17.87 3.23 9.60
N PHE A 68 17.88 4.55 9.37
CA PHE A 68 16.69 5.33 9.00
C PHE A 68 15.95 4.76 7.78
N TRP A 69 16.65 4.56 6.66
CA TRP A 69 16.05 4.00 5.43
C TRP A 69 15.73 2.51 5.54
N LEU A 70 16.46 1.77 6.36
CA LEU A 70 16.13 0.38 6.67
C LEU A 70 14.80 0.31 7.45
N ARG A 71 14.62 1.21 8.41
CA ARG A 71 13.49 1.27 9.33
C ARG A 71 12.18 1.68 8.66
N ILE A 72 12.23 2.65 7.75
CA ILE A 72 11.03 3.22 7.11
C ILE A 72 10.97 2.90 5.62
N GLY A 73 12.11 3.01 4.94
CA GLY A 73 12.19 2.96 3.48
C GLY A 73 11.77 1.62 2.88
N MET A 74 11.99 0.51 3.59
CA MET A 74 11.61 -0.83 3.12
C MET A 74 10.11 -0.96 2.82
N ALA A 75 9.25 -0.31 3.59
CA ALA A 75 7.80 -0.32 3.35
C ALA A 75 7.34 0.93 2.60
N LEU A 76 7.86 2.11 2.97
CA LEU A 76 7.41 3.38 2.42
C LEU A 76 7.72 3.52 0.92
N ILE A 77 8.93 3.12 0.48
CA ILE A 77 9.33 3.30 -0.93
C ILE A 77 8.45 2.44 -1.86
N PRO A 78 8.29 1.12 -1.65
CA PRO A 78 7.38 0.32 -2.46
C PRO A 78 5.93 0.83 -2.43
N ASP A 79 5.50 1.35 -1.28
CA ASP A 79 4.14 1.86 -1.13
C ASP A 79 3.90 3.17 -1.91
N VAL A 80 4.84 4.11 -1.85
CA VAL A 80 4.79 5.34 -2.67
C VAL A 80 4.82 4.99 -4.15
N LEU A 81 5.70 4.06 -4.57
CA LEU A 81 5.76 3.62 -5.98
C LEU A 81 4.45 2.97 -6.43
N LEU A 82 3.85 2.10 -5.62
CA LEU A 82 2.55 1.51 -5.90
C LEU A 82 1.46 2.58 -6.01
N THR A 83 1.49 3.59 -5.14
CA THR A 83 0.53 4.70 -5.12
C THR A 83 0.65 5.56 -6.38
N LEU A 84 1.88 5.91 -6.79
CA LEU A 84 2.15 6.65 -8.01
C LEU A 84 1.79 5.87 -9.27
N ALA A 85 2.19 4.60 -9.36
CA ALA A 85 1.81 3.72 -10.47
C ALA A 85 0.29 3.63 -10.58
N SER A 86 -0.40 3.50 -9.45
CA SER A 86 -1.85 3.46 -9.42
C SER A 86 -2.50 4.76 -9.87
N LEU A 87 -1.96 5.90 -9.46
CA LEU A 87 -2.42 7.21 -9.89
C LEU A 87 -2.25 7.40 -11.40
N VAL A 88 -1.09 7.06 -11.97
CA VAL A 88 -0.82 7.15 -13.41
C VAL A 88 -1.78 6.27 -14.20
N LEU A 89 -2.03 5.04 -13.73
CA LEU A 89 -2.97 4.12 -14.37
C LEU A 89 -4.41 4.61 -14.30
N ILE A 90 -4.81 5.27 -13.20
CA ILE A 90 -6.14 5.86 -13.05
C ILE A 90 -6.29 7.11 -13.92
N LEU A 91 -5.27 7.96 -14.05
CA LEU A 91 -5.34 9.23 -14.80
C LEU A 91 -5.26 9.06 -16.31
N ASN A 92 -4.89 7.87 -16.82
CA ASN A 92 -4.72 7.66 -18.26
C ASN A 92 -6.08 7.53 -18.98
N PRO A 93 -6.47 8.51 -19.83
CA PRO A 93 -7.82 8.57 -20.40
C PRO A 93 -8.16 7.40 -21.34
N MET A 94 -7.13 6.78 -21.91
CA MET A 94 -7.27 5.69 -22.89
C MET A 94 -7.74 4.36 -22.28
N HIS A 95 -7.69 4.23 -20.95
CA HIS A 95 -7.92 2.94 -20.26
C HIS A 95 -8.96 2.98 -19.12
N HIS A 96 -9.64 4.11 -18.89
CA HIS A 96 -10.62 4.25 -17.81
C HIS A 96 -11.73 3.19 -17.82
N ALA A 97 -12.16 2.72 -19.00
CA ALA A 97 -13.21 1.70 -19.11
C ALA A 97 -12.69 0.26 -18.88
N THR A 98 -11.38 0.05 -18.88
CA THR A 98 -10.74 -1.29 -18.91
C THR A 98 -9.89 -1.58 -17.68
N TYR A 99 -9.42 -0.56 -16.96
CA TYR A 99 -8.51 -0.71 -15.82
C TYR A 99 -9.23 -0.58 -14.47
N SER A 100 -10.08 -1.57 -14.16
CA SER A 100 -10.22 -1.99 -12.76
C SER A 100 -9.01 -2.86 -12.46
N PHE A 101 -8.23 -2.56 -11.41
CA PHE A 101 -7.10 -3.44 -11.04
C PHE A 101 -7.57 -4.88 -11.05
N HIS A 102 -6.86 -5.74 -11.78
CA HIS A 102 -7.19 -7.16 -11.78
C HIS A 102 -7.21 -7.63 -10.32
N PRO A 103 -8.20 -8.40 -9.86
CA PRO A 103 -8.40 -8.66 -8.43
C PRO A 103 -7.21 -9.43 -7.84
N VAL A 104 -6.51 -10.19 -8.68
CA VAL A 104 -5.24 -10.85 -8.33
C VAL A 104 -4.12 -9.84 -8.11
N PHE A 105 -4.01 -8.81 -8.95
CA PHE A 105 -3.00 -7.76 -8.73
C PHE A 105 -3.28 -6.99 -7.44
N ALA A 106 -4.54 -6.60 -7.20
CA ALA A 106 -4.95 -5.94 -5.97
C ALA A 106 -4.63 -6.80 -4.73
N LEU A 107 -4.85 -8.12 -4.80
CA LEU A 107 -4.51 -9.05 -3.73
C LEU A 107 -3.00 -9.13 -3.49
N VAL A 108 -2.21 -9.36 -4.55
CA VAL A 108 -0.76 -9.55 -4.45
C VAL A 108 -0.09 -8.27 -3.97
N SER A 109 -0.44 -7.12 -4.54
CA SER A 109 0.14 -5.83 -4.12
C SER A 109 -0.21 -5.50 -2.67
N SER A 110 -1.47 -5.71 -2.26
CA SER A 110 -1.88 -5.47 -0.88
C SER A 110 -1.17 -6.41 0.09
N PHE A 111 -1.00 -7.70 -0.27
CA PHE A 111 -0.33 -8.68 0.58
C PHE A 111 1.18 -8.41 0.72
N VAL A 112 1.87 -8.09 -0.37
CA VAL A 112 3.31 -7.77 -0.35
C VAL A 112 3.55 -6.53 0.51
N VAL A 113 2.78 -5.46 0.30
CA VAL A 113 2.97 -4.21 1.06
C VAL A 113 2.55 -4.40 2.53
N MET A 114 1.49 -5.15 2.81
CA MET A 114 1.14 -5.56 4.17
C MET A 114 2.31 -6.24 4.87
N ALA A 115 2.94 -7.23 4.22
CA ALA A 115 4.06 -7.96 4.80
C ALA A 115 5.24 -7.03 5.12
N LEU A 116 5.53 -6.07 4.25
CA LEU A 116 6.56 -5.05 4.50
C LEU A 116 6.20 -4.16 5.69
N TYR A 117 4.95 -3.69 5.79
CA TYR A 117 4.50 -2.88 6.91
C TYR A 117 4.56 -3.63 8.24
N VAL A 118 4.20 -4.91 8.28
CA VAL A 118 4.34 -5.74 9.48
C VAL A 118 5.80 -5.74 9.96
N GLN A 119 6.77 -5.91 9.07
CA GLN A 119 8.19 -5.93 9.45
C GLN A 119 8.63 -4.58 10.02
N VAL A 120 8.31 -3.46 9.35
CA VAL A 120 8.74 -2.14 9.82
C VAL A 120 8.05 -1.71 11.12
N CYS A 121 6.80 -2.13 11.36
CA CYS A 121 6.09 -1.86 12.62
C CYS A 121 6.82 -2.41 13.85
N TRP A 122 7.56 -3.51 13.71
CA TRP A 122 8.39 -4.06 14.79
C TRP A 122 9.79 -3.47 14.78
N LEU A 123 10.40 -3.36 13.60
CA LEU A 123 11.76 -2.87 13.45
C LEU A 123 11.92 -1.43 13.94
N ASN A 124 10.91 -0.58 13.73
CA ASN A 124 10.91 0.82 14.09
C ASN A 124 11.07 1.07 15.60
N PRO A 125 10.16 0.58 16.47
CA PRO A 125 10.31 0.73 17.91
C PRO A 125 11.49 -0.07 18.48
N LEU A 126 11.84 -1.22 17.89
CA LEU A 126 13.00 -2.00 18.34
C LEU A 126 14.31 -1.22 18.18
N ILE A 127 14.51 -0.57 17.02
CA ILE A 127 15.71 0.26 16.80
C ILE A 127 15.76 1.44 17.77
N ALA A 128 14.61 2.09 18.05
CA ALA A 128 14.58 3.15 19.05
C ALA A 128 14.94 2.65 20.45
N GLY A 129 14.37 1.50 20.86
CA GLY A 129 14.65 0.91 22.17
C GLY A 129 16.03 0.29 22.32
N SER A 130 16.66 -0.15 21.22
CA SER A 130 18.00 -0.75 21.21
C SER A 130 19.10 0.25 20.83
N ASN A 131 18.78 1.53 20.71
CA ASN A 131 19.78 2.53 20.33
C ASN A 131 20.70 2.83 21.52
N GLU A 132 21.93 2.34 21.46
CA GLU A 132 22.96 2.58 22.49
C GLU A 132 23.65 3.95 22.32
N VAL A 133 23.48 4.59 21.17
CA VAL A 133 24.07 5.89 20.86
C VAL A 133 23.10 6.99 21.29
N GLY A 134 23.37 7.58 22.45
CA GLY A 134 22.64 8.77 22.91
C GLY A 134 23.06 10.00 22.11
N PHE A 135 22.11 10.88 21.80
CA PHE A 135 22.35 12.14 21.11
C PHE A 135 21.43 13.25 21.62
N TYR A 136 21.77 14.49 21.26
CA TYR A 136 21.02 15.67 21.66
C TYR A 136 19.57 15.58 21.17
N ASN A 137 18.60 15.74 22.08
CA ASN A 137 17.15 15.56 21.84
C ASN A 137 16.68 14.12 21.59
N GLN A 138 17.35 13.12 22.16
CA GLN A 138 16.89 11.72 22.12
C GLN A 138 15.39 11.55 22.50
N ASP A 139 14.92 12.20 23.56
CA ASP A 139 13.50 12.14 23.97
C ASP A 139 12.52 12.62 22.87
N VAL A 140 12.93 13.61 22.07
CA VAL A 140 12.12 14.15 20.97
C VAL A 140 12.15 13.17 19.80
N TRP A 141 13.33 12.63 19.49
CA TRP A 141 13.47 11.60 18.47
C TRP A 141 12.59 10.38 18.77
N GLU A 142 12.67 9.83 19.98
CA GLU A 142 11.87 8.67 20.38
C GLU A 142 10.37 8.91 20.19
N LYS A 143 9.87 10.10 20.57
CA LYS A 143 8.46 10.47 20.33
C LYS A 143 8.09 10.49 18.85
N ILE A 144 8.99 10.96 17.99
CA ILE A 144 8.80 10.92 16.53
C ILE A 144 8.75 9.46 16.05
N VAL A 145 9.68 8.62 16.51
CA VAL A 145 9.71 7.18 16.16
C VAL A 145 8.41 6.46 16.55
N TYR A 146 7.88 6.73 17.76
CA TYR A 146 6.60 6.16 18.17
C TYR A 146 5.42 6.68 17.34
N ALA A 147 5.43 7.97 16.95
CA ALA A 147 4.42 8.52 16.05
C ALA A 147 4.48 7.86 14.67
N GLU A 148 5.68 7.63 14.11
CA GLU A 148 5.86 6.89 12.86
C GLU A 148 5.36 5.45 12.97
N THR A 149 5.67 4.78 14.07
CA THR A 149 5.21 3.41 14.34
C THR A 149 3.68 3.36 14.38
N ALA A 150 3.03 4.38 14.94
CA ALA A 150 1.57 4.48 14.93
C ALA A 150 1.01 4.62 13.49
N PHE A 151 1.63 5.47 12.65
CA PHE A 151 1.24 5.59 11.24
C PHE A 151 1.43 4.28 10.47
N GLN A 152 2.58 3.63 10.64
CA GLN A 152 2.89 2.33 10.04
C GLN A 152 1.86 1.28 10.46
N GLY A 153 1.49 1.25 11.74
CA GLY A 153 0.46 0.35 12.28
C GLY A 153 -0.91 0.58 11.67
N ILE A 154 -1.35 1.85 11.56
CA ILE A 154 -2.62 2.19 10.92
C ILE A 154 -2.62 1.79 9.43
N ILE A 155 -1.56 2.10 8.70
CA ILE A 155 -1.43 1.74 7.28
C ILE A 155 -1.42 0.21 7.13
N CYS A 156 -0.73 -0.51 8.01
CA CYS A 156 -0.73 -1.98 8.04
C CYS A 156 -2.15 -2.55 8.20
N ILE A 157 -2.95 -2.00 9.12
CA ILE A 157 -4.34 -2.41 9.33
C ILE A 157 -5.17 -2.17 8.05
N LEU A 158 -5.02 -1.01 7.41
CA LEU A 158 -5.71 -0.73 6.15
C LEU A 158 -5.35 -1.74 5.06
N TYR A 159 -4.07 -2.13 4.97
CA TYR A 159 -3.63 -3.18 4.05
C TYR A 159 -4.22 -4.56 4.37
N ILE A 160 -4.34 -4.94 5.65
CA ILE A 160 -5.02 -6.18 6.06
C ILE A 160 -6.47 -6.16 5.57
N VAL A 161 -7.18 -5.06 5.80
CA VAL A 161 -8.58 -4.90 5.36
C VAL A 161 -8.67 -4.97 3.82
N MET A 162 -7.72 -4.34 3.10
CA MET A 162 -7.64 -4.43 1.64
C MET A 162 -7.43 -5.87 1.17
N VAL A 163 -6.55 -6.65 1.79
CA VAL A 163 -6.33 -8.07 1.48
C VAL A 163 -7.64 -8.85 1.62
N VAL A 164 -8.41 -8.63 2.69
CA VAL A 164 -9.72 -9.29 2.88
C VAL A 164 -10.67 -8.99 1.73
N TYR A 165 -10.84 -7.71 1.37
CA TYR A 165 -11.70 -7.33 0.23
C TYR A 165 -11.18 -7.88 -1.11
N SER A 166 -9.87 -7.90 -1.32
CA SER A 166 -9.27 -8.50 -2.51
C SER A 166 -9.51 -10.01 -2.58
N CYS A 167 -9.41 -10.74 -1.47
CA CYS A 167 -9.73 -12.17 -1.39
C CYS A 167 -11.18 -12.46 -1.79
N VAL A 168 -12.14 -11.70 -1.24
CA VAL A 168 -13.57 -11.82 -1.61
C VAL A 168 -13.76 -11.55 -3.10
N THR A 169 -13.12 -10.50 -3.62
CA THR A 169 -13.22 -10.16 -5.04
C THR A 169 -12.65 -11.26 -5.94
N VAL A 170 -11.47 -11.82 -5.61
CA VAL A 170 -10.87 -12.94 -6.34
C VAL A 170 -11.76 -14.19 -6.27
N HIS A 171 -12.35 -14.49 -5.12
CA HIS A 171 -13.27 -15.61 -4.96
C HIS A 171 -14.51 -15.48 -5.87
N ASN A 172 -15.16 -14.32 -5.83
CA ASN A 172 -16.33 -14.03 -6.68
C ASN A 172 -15.98 -14.09 -8.17
N TRP A 173 -14.80 -13.59 -8.55
CA TRP A 173 -14.29 -13.69 -9.91
C TRP A 173 -14.08 -15.15 -10.36
N ARG A 174 -13.49 -16.00 -9.50
CA ARG A 174 -13.30 -17.43 -9.78
C ARG A 174 -14.63 -18.17 -9.93
N MET A 175 -15.58 -17.94 -9.02
CA MET A 175 -16.91 -18.56 -9.08
C MET A 175 -17.67 -18.14 -10.34
N ALA A 176 -17.60 -16.85 -10.70
CA ALA A 176 -18.27 -16.35 -11.90
C ALA A 176 -17.62 -16.83 -13.21
N LYS A 177 -16.34 -17.21 -13.19
CA LYS A 177 -15.67 -17.90 -14.31
C LYS A 177 -16.14 -19.35 -14.42
N LYS A 178 -16.26 -20.06 -13.28
CA LYS A 178 -16.79 -21.44 -13.24
C LYS A 178 -18.23 -21.50 -13.76
N ASN A 179 -19.10 -20.57 -13.34
CA ASN A 179 -20.50 -20.54 -13.78
C ASN A 179 -20.64 -20.20 -15.27
N LYS A 180 -19.77 -19.34 -15.83
CA LYS A 180 -19.72 -19.09 -17.28
C LYS A 180 -19.32 -20.34 -18.07
N ALA A 181 -18.32 -21.08 -17.59
CA ALA A 181 -17.87 -22.32 -18.24
C ALA A 181 -18.94 -23.42 -18.20
N VAL A 182 -19.66 -23.56 -17.08
CA VAL A 182 -20.79 -24.51 -16.95
C VAL A 182 -21.94 -24.13 -17.89
N HIS A 183 -22.26 -22.84 -18.04
CA HIS A 183 -23.29 -22.41 -18.98
C HIS A 183 -22.92 -22.68 -20.45
N MET A 184 -21.67 -22.46 -20.86
CA MET A 184 -21.21 -22.79 -22.22
C MET A 184 -21.26 -24.31 -22.48
N GLY A 185 -20.74 -25.12 -21.56
CA GLY A 185 -20.75 -26.58 -21.73
C GLY A 185 -22.15 -27.20 -21.73
N ARG A 186 -23.15 -26.51 -21.18
CA ARG A 186 -24.56 -26.92 -21.23
C ARG A 186 -25.23 -26.55 -22.57
N LEU A 187 -24.86 -25.41 -23.18
CA LEU A 187 -25.32 -25.02 -24.51
C LEU A 187 -24.74 -25.95 -25.59
N ASP A 188 -23.45 -26.30 -25.49
CA ASP A 188 -22.81 -27.24 -26.42
C ASP A 188 -23.44 -28.65 -26.34
N GLY A 189 -23.95 -29.04 -25.17
CA GLY A 189 -24.65 -30.32 -24.96
C GLY A 189 -26.08 -30.35 -25.50
N ASP A 190 -26.80 -29.23 -25.44
CA ASP A 190 -28.17 -29.12 -25.95
C ASP A 190 -28.20 -28.98 -27.49
N GLU A 191 -27.20 -28.35 -28.11
CA GLU A 191 -27.08 -28.28 -29.58
C GLU A 191 -26.67 -29.63 -30.22
N ALA A 192 -25.88 -30.44 -29.52
CA ALA A 192 -25.50 -31.79 -29.98
C ALA A 192 -26.65 -32.81 -29.91
N GLY A 193 -27.71 -32.53 -29.14
CA GLY A 193 -28.90 -33.38 -29.00
C GLY A 193 -30.08 -33.00 -29.91
N GLY A 194 -29.98 -31.91 -30.68
CA GLY A 194 -31.12 -31.31 -31.41
C GLY A 194 -31.37 -31.81 -32.85
N ASN A 195 -30.51 -32.65 -33.42
CA ASN A 195 -30.65 -33.15 -34.80
C ASN A 195 -31.00 -34.65 -34.88
N ALA A 196 -31.98 -35.08 -34.09
CA ALA A 196 -32.53 -36.43 -34.19
C ALA A 196 -34.06 -36.40 -34.09
N THR A 197 -34.73 -35.78 -35.08
CA THR A 197 -36.04 -36.19 -35.64
C THR A 197 -36.40 -35.30 -36.82
#